data_AF-A0A848YST0-F1
#
_entry.id   AF-A0A848YST0-F1
#
_cell.length_a   1.000
_cell.length_b   1.000
_cell.length_c   1.000
_cell.angle_alpha   90.00
_cell.angle_beta   90.00
_cell.angle_gamma   90.00
#
_symmetry.space_group_name_H-M   'P 1'
#
loop_
_entity.id
_entity.type
_entity.pdbx_description
1 polymer ?
#
loop_
_entity_poly.entity_id
_entity_poly.type
_entity_poly.pdbx_seq_one_letter_code
_entity_poly.pdbx_strand_id
1 'polypeptide(L)' 'MLIDLKTRLEGVSNKANSVEARLLVRIDDVLQHVRSDDTQATGRGVESLRQLWLNAVPWCSELSKGIEKVLICYEESLNS' A
#
# COMPACT_ATOMS: atom_id res chain seq x y z
N MET A 1 -9.14 3.57 -4.33
CA MET A 1 -7.75 3.44 -4.82
C MET A 1 -6.95 2.36 -4.10
N LEU A 2 -6.79 2.41 -2.76
CA LEU A 2 -6.18 1.32 -1.97
C LEU A 2 -6.89 -0.04 -2.18
N ILE A 3 -8.23 -0.02 -2.25
CA ILE A 3 -9.04 -1.22 -2.53
C ILE A 3 -8.75 -1.78 -3.93
N ASP A 4 -8.54 -0.92 -4.93
CA ASP A 4 -8.23 -1.36 -6.30
C ASP A 4 -6.82 -1.97 -6.39
N LEU A 5 -5.84 -1.33 -5.75
CA LEU A 5 -4.49 -1.88 -5.63
C LEU A 5 -4.49 -3.23 -4.89
N LYS A 6 -5.29 -3.34 -3.83
CA LYS A 6 -5.50 -4.59 -3.09
C LYS A 6 -6.05 -5.69 -4.00
N THR A 7 -7.17 -5.44 -4.69
CA THR A 7 -7.78 -6.43 -5.60
C THR A 7 -6.81 -6.89 -6.68
N ARG A 8 -6.03 -5.97 -7.26
CA ARG A 8 -5.01 -6.30 -8.26
C ARG A 8 -3.92 -7.20 -7.69
N LEU A 9 -3.46 -6.90 -6.47
CA LEU A 9 -2.45 -7.69 -5.77
C LEU A 9 -2.98 -9.06 -5.34
N GLU A 10 -4.22 -9.16 -4.89
CA GLU A 10 -4.89 -10.44 -4.57
C GLU A 10 -4.94 -11.36 -5.80
N GLY A 11 -5.14 -10.79 -7.00
CA GLY A 11 -5.14 -11.53 -8.26
C GLY A 11 -3.77 -12.05 -8.73
N VAL A 12 -2.66 -11.50 -8.23
CA VAL A 12 -1.28 -11.91 -8.62
C VAL A 12 -0.50 -12.57 -7.49
N SER A 13 -0.99 -12.48 -6.25
CA SER A 13 -0.37 -13.06 -5.05
C SER A 13 -0.56 -14.58 -5.01
N ASN A 14 0.18 -15.30 -5.86
CA ASN A 14 0.10 -16.75 -5.95
C ASN A 14 1.08 -17.47 -4.99
N LYS A 15 1.87 -16.72 -4.20
CA LYS A 15 2.86 -17.27 -3.25
C LYS A 15 2.84 -16.51 -1.94
N ALA A 16 2.66 -17.24 -0.83
CA ALA A 16 2.56 -16.71 0.54
C ALA A 16 3.78 -15.90 1.06
N ASN A 17 4.87 -15.80 0.29
CA ASN A 17 6.08 -15.04 0.64
C ASN A 17 6.52 -14.05 -0.45
N SER A 18 5.67 -13.76 -1.43
CA SER A 18 6.04 -12.81 -2.47
C SER A 18 5.99 -11.36 -1.96
N VAL A 19 6.63 -10.45 -2.68
CA VAL A 19 6.60 -9.02 -2.34
C VAL A 19 5.16 -8.50 -2.39
N GLU A 20 4.36 -9.02 -3.32
CA GLU A 20 2.93 -8.76 -3.47
C GLU A 20 2.14 -9.15 -2.21
N ALA A 21 2.40 -10.35 -1.66
CA ALA A 21 1.76 -10.79 -0.41
C ALA A 21 2.12 -9.88 0.78
N ARG A 22 3.39 -9.46 0.86
CA ARG A 22 3.84 -8.54 1.92
C ARG A 22 3.23 -7.15 1.77
N LEU A 23 3.08 -6.65 0.54
CA LEU A 23 2.43 -5.38 0.24
C LEU A 23 0.93 -5.44 0.56
N LEU A 24 0.25 -6.55 0.26
CA LEU A 24 -1.15 -6.77 0.62
C LEU A 24 -1.39 -6.64 2.11
N VAL A 25 -0.58 -7.31 2.92
CA VAL A 25 -0.68 -7.23 4.39
C VAL A 25 -0.55 -5.78 4.86
N ARG A 26 0.39 -5.00 4.29
CA ARG A 26 0.56 -3.59 4.65
C ARG A 26 -0.60 -2.71 4.18
N ILE A 27 -1.16 -2.98 3.01
CA ILE A 27 -2.34 -2.29 2.49
C ILE A 27 -3.56 -2.57 3.37
N ASP A 28 -3.76 -3.83 3.78
CA ASP A 28 -4.86 -4.20 4.69
C ASP A 28 -4.73 -3.55 6.06
N ASP A 29 -3.51 -3.50 6.61
CA ASP A 29 -3.23 -2.81 7.88
C ASP A 29 -3.55 -1.31 7.77
N VAL A 30 -3.10 -0.64 6.70
CA VAL A 30 -3.46 0.77 6.43
C VAL A 30 -4.97 0.96 6.30
N LEU A 31 -5.66 0.09 5.57
CA LEU A 31 -7.12 0.18 5.41
C LEU A 31 -7.85 -0.02 6.74
N GLN A 32 -7.34 -0.86 7.63
CA GLN A 32 -7.90 -1.05 8.96
C GLN A 32 -7.74 0.19 9.84
N HIS A 33 -6.57 0.84 9.80
CA HIS A 33 -6.34 2.09 10.54
C HIS A 33 -7.20 3.23 10.01
N VAL A 34 -7.36 3.35 8.68
CA VAL A 34 -8.27 4.32 8.06
C VAL A 34 -9.72 4.11 8.51
N ARG A 35 -10.20 2.86 8.57
CA ARG A 35 -11.55 2.54 9.05
C ARG A 35 -11.75 2.84 10.54
N SER A 36 -10.66 2.83 11.30
CA SER A 36 -10.67 3.09 12.74
C SER A 36 -10.44 4.58 13.06
N ASP A 37 -10.31 5.43 12.02
CA ASP A 37 -10.00 6.86 12.12
C ASP A 37 -8.71 7.16 12.92
N ASP A 38 -7.80 6.18 13.01
CA ASP A 38 -6.50 6.34 13.68
C ASP A 38 -5.51 6.93 12.67
N THR A 39 -5.49 8.25 12.60
CA THR A 39 -4.64 9.02 11.67
C THR A 39 -3.14 8.77 11.92
N GLN A 40 -2.74 8.56 13.18
CA GLN A 40 -1.34 8.26 13.50
C GLN A 40 -0.93 6.86 13.04
N ALA A 41 -1.75 5.85 13.31
CA ALA A 41 -1.49 4.49 12.85
C ALA A 41 -1.54 4.39 11.33
N THR A 42 -2.46 5.12 10.70
CA THR A 42 -2.53 5.24 9.23
C THR A 42 -1.22 5.82 8.69
N GLY A 43 -0.71 6.92 9.25
CA GLY A 43 0.57 7.50 8.84
C GLY A 43 1.75 6.54 8.99
N ARG A 44 1.84 5.80 10.11
CA ARG A 44 2.87 4.77 10.32
C ARG A 44 2.75 3.60 9.33
N GLY A 45 1.53 3.20 9.01
CA GLY A 45 1.24 2.15 8.03
C GLY A 45 1.65 2.55 6.62
N VAL A 46 1.34 3.80 6.23
CA VAL A 46 1.71 4.34 4.92
C VAL A 46 3.23 4.49 4.79
N GLU A 47 3.92 4.98 5.81
CA GLU A 47 5.39 5.04 5.77
C GLU A 47 6.01 3.64 5.68
N SER A 48 5.47 2.68 6.42
CA SER A 48 5.90 1.28 6.31
C SER A 48 5.68 0.70 4.91
N LEU A 49 4.56 1.04 4.26
CA LEU A 49 4.26 0.66 2.88
C LEU A 49 5.26 1.29 1.90
N ARG A 50 5.59 2.58 2.07
CA ARG A 50 6.59 3.29 1.27
C ARG A 50 7.98 2.66 1.40
N GLN A 51 8.41 2.34 2.61
CA GLN A 51 9.70 1.68 2.84
C GLN A 51 9.76 0.30 2.19
N LEU A 52 8.68 -0.50 2.29
CA LEU A 52 8.63 -1.81 1.63
C LEU A 52 8.69 -1.67 0.10
N TRP A 53 7.97 -0.70 -0.45
CA TRP A 53 7.97 -0.38 -1.88
C TRP A 53 9.38 -0.05 -2.38
N LEU A 54 10.06 0.90 -1.75
CA LEU A 54 11.40 1.34 -2.14
C LEU A 54 12.44 0.21 -2.06
N ASN A 55 12.30 -0.71 -1.11
CA ASN A 55 13.27 -1.78 -0.90
C ASN A 55 13.04 -3.04 -1.74
N ALA A 56 11.80 -3.33 -2.12
CA ALA A 56 11.43 -4.66 -2.64
C ALA A 56 10.77 -4.65 -4.01
N VAL A 57 10.30 -3.50 -4.51
CA VAL A 57 9.56 -3.42 -5.77
C VAL A 57 10.42 -2.74 -6.83
N PRO A 58 10.60 -3.36 -8.02
CA PRO A 58 11.30 -2.72 -9.12
C PRO A 58 10.60 -1.42 -9.54
N TRP A 59 11.36 -0.31 -9.59
CA TRP A 59 10.81 1.04 -9.75
C TRP A 59 9.98 1.22 -11.04
N CYS A 60 10.38 0.57 -12.14
CA CYS A 60 9.68 0.63 -13.43
C CYS A 60 8.53 -0.40 -13.58
N SER A 61 8.18 -1.14 -12.53
CA SER A 61 7.10 -2.14 -12.60
C SER A 61 5.70 -1.50 -12.58
N GLU A 62 4.72 -2.19 -13.16
CA GLU A 62 3.30 -1.79 -13.06
C GLU A 62 2.81 -1.75 -11.60
N LEU A 63 3.43 -2.57 -10.74
CA LEU A 63 3.16 -2.57 -9.31
C LEU A 63 3.64 -1.28 -8.64
N SER A 64 4.85 -0.82 -8.99
CA SER A 64 5.42 0.43 -8.50
C SER A 64 4.51 1.62 -8.81
N LYS A 65 4.00 1.72 -10.04
CA LYS A 65 3.03 2.77 -10.44
C LYS A 65 1.73 2.70 -9.64
N GLY A 66 1.27 1.50 -9.31
CA GLY A 66 0.07 1.30 -8.50
C GLY A 66 0.25 1.81 -7.07
N ILE A 67 1.40 1.52 -6.46
CA ILE A 67 1.74 1.97 -5.10
C ILE A 67 1.94 3.48 -5.06
N GLU A 68 2.67 4.04 -6.04
CA GLU A 68 2.93 5.47 -6.14
C GLU A 68 1.63 6.29 -6.16
N LYS A 69 0.65 5.89 -6.98
CA LYS A 69 -0.67 6.55 -7.04
C LYS A 69 -1.39 6.54 -5.68
N VAL A 70 -1.30 5.43 -4.96
CA VAL A 70 -1.90 5.31 -3.63
C VAL A 70 -1.24 6.26 -2.63
N LEU A 71 0.09 6.38 -2.67
CA LEU A 71 0.83 7.28 -1.78
C LEU A 71 0.49 8.75 -2.07
N ILE A 72 0.43 9.15 -3.34
CA ILE A 72 0.07 10.51 -3.75
C ILE A 72 -1.33 10.87 -3.23
N CYS A 73 -2.33 10.04 -3.47
CA CYS A 73 -3.69 10.34 -3.01
C CYS A 73 -3.83 10.39 -1.48
N TYR A 74 -3.00 9.64 -0.75
CA TYR A 74 -2.97 9.75 0.71
C TYR A 74 -2.35 11.08 1.17
N GLU A 75 -1.23 11.49 0.56
CA GLU A 75 -0.61 12.80 0.83
C GLU A 75 -1.56 13.96 0.48
N GLU A 76 -2.33 13.83 -0.60
CA GLU A 76 -3.38 14.80 -0.96
C GLU A 76 -4.51 14.84 0.09
N SER A 77 -4.96 13.69 0.60
CA SER A 77 -6.02 13.64 1.62
C SER A 77 -5.62 14.24 2.97
N LEU A 78 -4.32 14.25 3.30
CA LEU A 78 -3.80 14.86 4.51
C LEU A 78 -3.68 16.39 4.42
N ASN A 79 -3.55 16.91 3.20
CA ASN A 79 -3.35 18.34 2.92
C ASN A 79 -4.65 19.07 2.55
N SER A 80 -5.79 18.38 2.57
CA SER A 80 -7.10 18.89 2.14
C SER A 80 -8.06 19.18 3.29
#